data_AF-A0A974TQ97-F1
#
_entry.id   AF-A0A974TQ97-F1
#
_cell.length_a   1.000
_cell.length_b   1.000
_cell.length_c   1.000
_cell.angle_alpha   90.00
_cell.angle_beta   90.00
_cell.angle_gamma   90.00
#
_symmetry.space_group_name_H-M   'P 1'
#
loop_
_entity.id
_entity.type
_entity.pdbx_description
1 polymer ?
#
loop_
_entity_poly.entity_id
_entity_poly.type
_entity_poly.pdbx_seq_one_letter_code
_entity_poly.pdbx_strand_id
1 'polypeptide(L)' 'MEDAVIDVTHAKSEEQLKELASLARLIAFARENAKELSAEFPAHCLDLALNSLLQDLQNSAAPAIAEEGQRIEAAFAVRH' A
#
# COMPACT_ATOMS: atom_id res chain seq x y z
N MET A 1 -0.61 30.09 4.53
CA MET A 1 0.19 29.17 5.39
C MET A 1 -0.38 27.77 5.21
N GLU A 2 -0.48 27.33 3.95
CA GLU A 2 -1.29 26.16 3.54
C GLU A 2 -0.46 25.10 2.80
N ASP A 3 0.72 25.45 2.28
CA ASP A 3 1.62 24.54 1.54
C ASP A 3 2.21 23.41 2.40
N ALA A 4 2.49 23.67 3.68
CA ALA A 4 3.15 22.69 4.55
C ALA A 4 2.24 21.54 5.02
N VAL A 5 0.92 21.68 4.88
CA VAL A 5 -0.04 20.68 5.37
C VAL A 5 -0.19 19.54 4.36
N ILE A 6 -0.07 19.83 3.06
CA ILE A 6 -0.25 18.88 1.96
C ILE A 6 0.97 17.92 1.85
N ASP A 7 2.18 18.43 2.12
CA ASP A 7 3.43 17.66 2.09
C ASP A 7 3.49 16.61 3.22
N VAL A 8 3.11 16.99 4.44
CA VAL A 8 3.12 16.09 5.61
C VAL A 8 2.08 14.98 5.49
N THR A 9 0.90 15.26 4.91
CA THR A 9 -0.14 14.25 4.70
C THR A 9 0.21 13.25 3.59
N HIS A 10 0.89 13.70 2.54
CA HIS A 10 1.35 12.85 1.45
C HIS A 10 2.51 11.95 1.89
N ALA A 11 3.51 12.51 2.59
CA ALA A 11 4.63 11.75 3.15
C ALA A 11 4.16 10.67 4.15
N LYS A 12 3.16 10.99 4.99
CA LYS A 12 2.56 10.03 5.92
C LYS A 12 1.81 8.89 5.21
N SER A 13 1.19 9.18 4.06
CA SER A 13 0.50 8.17 3.24
C SER A 13 1.49 7.26 2.51
N GLU A 14 2.60 7.81 2.01
CA GLU A 14 3.68 7.01 1.43
C GLU A 14 4.38 6.11 2.46
N GLU A 15 4.60 6.62 3.68
CA GLU A 15 5.18 5.86 4.78
C GLU A 15 4.27 4.69 5.17
N GLN A 16 2.96 4.92 5.30
CA GLN A 16 1.98 3.86 5.51
C GLN A 16 1.98 2.82 4.38
N LEU A 17 2.05 3.24 3.11
CA LEU A 17 2.15 2.31 1.99
C LEU A 17 3.43 1.46 2.05
N LYS A 18 4.56 2.06 2.45
CA LYS A 18 5.84 1.35 2.64
C LYS A 18 5.77 0.36 3.79
N GLU A 19 5.14 0.72 4.91
CA GLU A 19 4.92 -0.16 6.05
C GLU A 19 4.04 -1.35 5.68
N LEU A 20 2.89 -1.09 5.04
CA LEU A 20 2.00 -2.14 4.54
C LEU A 20 2.71 -3.06 3.53
N ALA A 21 3.47 -2.50 2.58
CA ALA A 21 4.22 -3.30 1.62
C ALA A 21 5.29 -4.16 2.30
N SER A 22 5.95 -3.64 3.34
CA SER A 22 6.96 -4.36 4.13
C SER A 22 6.32 -5.52 4.90
N LEU A 23 5.16 -5.27 5.52
CA LEU A 23 4.40 -6.28 6.25
C LEU A 23 3.87 -7.38 5.31
N ALA A 24 3.38 -7.03 4.12
CA ALA A 24 2.95 -8.01 3.13
C ALA A 24 4.10 -8.93 2.71
N ARG A 25 5.30 -8.35 2.52
CA ARG A 25 6.51 -9.11 2.18
C ARG A 25 6.89 -10.08 3.30
N LEU A 26 6.79 -9.65 4.56
CA LEU A 26 7.06 -10.51 5.72
C LEU A 26 6.07 -11.68 5.82
N ILE A 27 4.76 -11.42 5.64
CA ILE A 27 3.73 -12.45 5.70
C ILE A 27 3.90 -13.45 4.54
N ALA A 28 4.23 -12.98 3.33
CA ALA A 28 4.50 -13.85 2.20
C ALA A 28 5.68 -14.79 2.46
N PHE A 29 6.77 -14.28 3.05
CA PHE A 29 7.91 -15.09 3.45
C PHE A 29 7.53 -16.10 4.54
N ALA A 30 6.83 -15.66 5.60
CA ALA A 30 6.38 -16.56 6.67
C ALA A 30 5.47 -17.68 6.13
N ARG A 31 4.63 -17.37 5.13
CA ARG A 31 3.77 -18.34 4.46
C ARG A 31 4.58 -19.39 3.71
N GLU A 32 5.60 -18.98 2.96
CA GLU A 32 6.50 -19.92 2.28
C GLU A 32 7.19 -20.85 3.28
N ASN A 33 7.71 -20.31 4.38
CA ASN A 33 8.30 -21.10 5.46
C ASN A 33 7.28 -22.08 6.07
N ALA A 34 6.04 -21.65 6.29
CA ALA A 34 4.98 -22.52 6.80
C ALA A 34 4.64 -23.66 5.83
N LYS A 35 4.65 -23.40 4.51
CA LYS A 35 4.45 -24.43 3.48
C LYS A 35 5.62 -25.42 3.46
N GLU A 36 6.86 -24.94 3.55
CA GLU A 36 8.05 -25.80 3.64
C GLU A 36 8.04 -26.70 4.88
N LEU A 37 7.56 -26.19 6.01
CA LEU A 37 7.43 -26.94 7.28
C LEU A 37 6.19 -27.85 7.33
N SER A 38 5.42 -27.97 6.25
CA SER A 38 4.14 -28.71 6.21
C SER A 38 3.13 -28.24 7.27
N ALA A 39 3.22 -26.97 7.67
CA ALA A 39 2.31 -26.34 8.63
C ALA A 39 1.12 -25.73 7.89
N GLU A 40 0.22 -26.59 7.40
CA GLU A 40 -0.91 -26.21 6.54
C GLU A 40 -1.84 -25.18 7.19
N PHE A 41 -2.16 -25.35 8.48
CA PHE A 41 -3.03 -24.43 9.19
C PHE A 41 -2.40 -23.02 9.35
N PRO A 42 -1.14 -22.88 9.83
CA PRO A 42 -0.44 -21.60 9.78
C PRO A 42 -0.33 -21.00 8.38
N ALA A 43 -0.03 -21.80 7.35
CA ALA A 43 0.05 -21.33 5.98
C ALA A 43 -1.28 -20.73 5.50
N HIS A 44 -2.40 -21.37 5.84
CA HIS A 44 -3.74 -20.86 5.54
C HIS A 44 -4.04 -19.53 6.25
N CYS A 45 -3.72 -19.42 7.55
CA CYS A 45 -3.88 -18.16 8.29
C CYS A 45 -3.05 -17.02 7.69
N LEU A 46 -1.83 -17.32 7.25
CA LEU A 46 -0.94 -16.36 6.61
C LEU A 46 -1.45 -15.95 5.21
N ASP A 47 -2.05 -16.86 4.46
CA ASP A 47 -2.72 -16.53 3.19
C ASP A 47 -3.90 -15.57 3.42
N LEU A 48 -4.73 -15.79 4.44
CA LEU A 48 -5.82 -14.87 4.79
C LEU A 48 -5.30 -13.47 5.16
N ALA A 49 -4.28 -13.41 6.03
CA ALA A 49 -3.67 -12.15 6.44
C ALA A 49 -3.05 -11.40 5.26
N LEU A 50 -2.38 -12.10 4.35
CA LEU A 50 -1.77 -11.50 3.16
C LEU A 50 -2.82 -10.90 2.22
N ASN A 51 -3.93 -11.61 2.01
CA ASN A 51 -5.01 -11.12 1.14
C ASN A 51 -5.65 -9.84 1.70
N SER A 52 -5.90 -9.76 3.00
CA SER A 52 -6.39 -8.53 3.63
C SER A 52 -5.40 -7.38 3.46
N LEU A 53 -4.10 -7.64 3.66
CA LEU A 53 -3.08 -6.61 3.52
C LEU A 53 -2.93 -6.08 2.09
N LEU A 54 -3.08 -6.95 1.08
CA LEU A 54 -3.08 -6.56 -0.32
C LEU A 54 -4.29 -5.70 -0.68
N GLN A 55 -5.45 -5.97 -0.10
CA GLN A 55 -6.64 -5.11 -0.25
C GLN A 55 -6.41 -3.74 0.40
N ASP A 56 -5.82 -3.70 1.60
CA ASP A 56 -5.49 -2.44 2.27
C ASP A 56 -4.49 -1.61 1.47
N LEU A 57 -3.49 -2.25 0.87
CA LEU A 57 -2.54 -1.61 -0.05
C LEU A 57 -3.24 -1.01 -1.29
N GLN A 58 -4.16 -1.76 -1.91
CA GLN A 58 -4.91 -1.27 -3.06
C GLN A 58 -5.82 -0.09 -2.69
N ASN A 59 -6.49 -0.18 -1.55
CA ASN A 59 -7.38 0.87 -1.04
C ASN A 59 -6.60 2.13 -0.64
N SER A 60 -5.37 1.97 -0.14
CA SER A 60 -4.50 3.08 0.27
C SER A 60 -3.78 3.71 -0.94
N ALA A 61 -3.51 2.94 -2.00
CA ALA A 61 -2.91 3.43 -3.23
C ALA A 61 -3.94 4.13 -4.14
N ALA A 62 -5.20 3.71 -4.13
CA ALA A 62 -6.29 4.29 -4.92
C ALA A 62 -6.47 5.82 -4.79
N PRO A 63 -6.43 6.43 -3.59
CA PRO A 63 -6.49 7.90 -3.47
C PRO A 63 -5.23 8.58 -3.98
N ALA A 64 -4.04 8.00 -3.76
CA ALA A 64 -2.77 8.58 -4.22
C ALA A 64 -2.67 8.64 -5.75
N ILE A 65 -3.10 7.58 -6.46
CA ILE A 65 -3.14 7.57 -7.93
C ILE A 65 -4.21 8.50 -8.51
N ALA A 66 -5.31 8.72 -7.78
CA ALA A 66 -6.39 9.62 -8.20
C ALA A 66 -5.96 11.10 -8.10
N GLU A 67 -5.28 11.49 -7.01
CA GLU A 67 -4.73 12.85 -6.87
C GLU A 67 -3.65 13.15 -7.92
N GLU A 68 -2.75 12.20 -8.21
CA GLU A 68 -1.71 12.40 -9.22
C GLU A 68 -2.32 12.57 -10.63
N GLY A 69 -3.34 11.77 -10.97
CA GLY A 69 -4.09 11.93 -12.22
C GLY A 69 -4.73 13.32 -12.36
N GLN A 70 -5.26 13.87 -11.25
CA GLN A 70 -5.87 15.19 -11.23
C GLN A 70 -4.83 16.33 -11.35
N ARG A 71 -3.64 16.16 -10.77
CA ARG A 71 -2.51 17.10 -10.94
C ARG A 71 -1.99 17.14 -12.37
N ILE A 72 -1.87 15.98 -13.02
CA ILE A 72 -1.40 15.90 -14.41
C ILE A 72 -2.40 16.58 -15.34
N GLU A 73 -3.71 16.35 -15.16
CA GLU A 73 -4.75 17.05 -15.92
C GLU A 73 -4.75 18.57 -15.67
N ALA A 74 -4.64 19.01 -14.41
CA ALA A 74 -4.58 20.44 -14.08
C ALA A 74 -3.33 21.13 -14.65
N ALA A 75 -2.17 20.46 -14.61
CA ALA A 75 -0.94 20.97 -15.21
C ALA A 75 -1.03 21.06 -16.74
N PHE A 76 -1.82 20.19 -17.38
CA PHE A 76 -2.09 20.25 -18.81
C PHE A 76 -3.09 21.36 -19.17
N ALA A 77 -4.07 21.62 -18.31
CA ALA A 77 -5.11 22.63 -18.52
C ALA A 77 -4.60 24.09 -18.38
N VAL A 78 -3.57 24.34 -17.57
CA VAL A 78 -2.98 25.69 -17.38
C VAL A 78 -2.10 26.12 -18.57
N ARG A 79 -1.76 25.20 -19.48
CA ARG A 79 -0.84 25.48 -20.60
C ARG A 79 -1.54 25.93 -21.88
N HIS A 80 -2.83 26.29 -21.83
CA HIS A 80 -3.66 26.64 -22.97
C HIS A 80 -4.37 27.99 -22.80
#